data_AF-A0A9D4XLA6-F1
#
_entry.id   AF-A0A9D4XLA6-F1
#
_cell.length_a   1.000
_cell.length_b   1.000
_cell.length_c   1.000
_cell.angle_alpha   90.00
_cell.angle_beta   90.00
_cell.angle_gamma   90.00
#
_symmetry.space_group_name_H-M   'P 1'
#
loop_
_entity.id
_entity.type
_entity.pdbx_description
1 polymer ?
#
loop_
_entity_poly.entity_id
_entity_poly.type
_entity_poly.pdbx_seq_one_letter_code
_entity_poly.pdbx_strand_id
1 'polypeptide(L)'
;MCLVLCCETHNLHFSYSAETREKEREREKRLSLLLHSHSSTARPREPTMDSRAQYNPRTVEEVFRDFKGRRAGLIKALTTDVEDFYNQCDPDKENLCLYGFPSEQWEVNLPAEEVPPELPEPVLGINFARDGMQEKDWLSLVAVHSDSWLLAIAYYFGARFGFDKSDRKRLFNMINELPSIFEVVTGTAKKQVKEKSSVSNHSGSKSKSSSKVQRASEPQVKQTKALEPKDEEEELDEEDEDEHGETLCGACGEHYGTDEFWICCDICEKWFHGKCVKITPARAEHIKQYKCPSCSNNKRARP
;
A
#
# COMPACT_ATOMS: atom_id res chain seq x y z
N MET A 1 -9.04 8.72 8.39
CA MET A 1 -7.67 9.28 8.49
C MET A 1 -6.57 8.28 8.15
N CYS A 2 -6.67 6.98 8.46
CA CYS A 2 -5.61 6.00 8.08
C CYS A 2 -5.51 5.62 6.59
N LEU A 3 -6.57 5.79 5.79
CA LEU A 3 -6.56 5.42 4.36
C LEU A 3 -5.94 6.49 3.44
N VAL A 4 -5.81 7.73 3.90
CA VAL A 4 -5.15 8.81 3.13
C VAL A 4 -3.62 8.64 3.18
N LEU A 5 -3.08 8.13 4.29
CA LEU A 5 -1.64 7.97 4.48
C LEU A 5 -1.03 6.81 3.67
N CYS A 6 -1.80 5.80 3.28
CA CYS A 6 -1.25 4.65 2.56
C CYS A 6 -0.92 4.95 1.09
N CYS A 7 -1.53 5.99 0.51
CA CYS A 7 -1.25 6.39 -0.87
C CYS A 7 0.01 7.28 -0.97
N GLU A 8 0.43 7.91 0.13
CA GLU A 8 1.64 8.75 0.17
C GLU A 8 2.93 7.94 0.42
N THR A 9 2.84 6.71 0.95
CA THR A 9 4.01 5.93 1.39
C THR A 9 4.63 5.02 0.33
N HIS A 10 3.97 4.77 -0.80
CA HIS A 10 4.55 4.02 -1.92
C HIS A 10 4.92 4.96 -3.05
N ASN A 11 6.23 5.11 -3.25
CA ASN A 11 6.92 5.87 -4.29
C ASN A 11 6.60 5.36 -5.72
N LEU A 12 5.32 5.30 -6.10
CA LEU A 12 4.85 5.06 -7.45
C LEU A 12 4.88 6.41 -8.17
N HIS A 13 6.05 6.74 -8.72
CA HIS A 13 6.25 7.92 -9.53
C HIS A 13 5.52 7.76 -10.88
N PHE A 14 4.20 7.95 -10.88
CA PHE A 14 3.48 8.22 -12.12
C PHE A 14 3.85 9.63 -12.60
N SER A 15 4.56 9.69 -13.72
CA SER A 15 4.80 10.94 -14.44
C SER A 15 3.50 11.42 -15.09
N TYR A 16 2.58 11.97 -14.30
CA TYR A 16 1.45 12.72 -14.81
C TYR A 16 1.84 14.18 -15.06
N SER A 17 1.28 14.78 -16.11
CA SER A 17 1.51 16.21 -16.39
C SER A 17 1.00 17.07 -15.22
N ALA A 18 1.58 18.26 -15.04
CA ALA A 18 1.18 19.19 -13.97
C ALA A 18 -0.33 19.53 -14.00
N GLU A 19 -0.93 19.44 -15.18
CA GLU A 19 -2.36 19.67 -15.44
C GLU A 19 -3.25 18.56 -14.84
N THR A 20 -2.72 17.34 -14.70
CA THR A 20 -3.43 16.20 -14.10
C THR A 20 -3.36 16.23 -12.58
N ARG A 21 -2.21 16.65 -12.01
CA ARG A 21 -2.00 16.79 -10.55
C ARG A 21 -2.86 17.89 -9.92
N GLU A 22 -3.12 18.98 -10.65
CA GLU A 22 -4.01 20.05 -10.19
C GLU A 22 -5.48 19.60 -10.22
N LYS A 23 -5.89 18.84 -11.25
CA LYS A 23 -7.21 18.23 -11.35
C LYS A 23 -7.46 17.17 -10.27
N GLU A 24 -6.43 16.42 -9.89
CA GLU A 24 -6.50 15.41 -8.83
C GLU A 24 -6.65 16.04 -7.44
N ARG A 25 -5.89 17.10 -7.14
CA ARG A 25 -6.08 17.89 -5.89
C ARG A 25 -7.42 18.61 -5.83
N GLU A 26 -7.91 19.14 -6.95
CA GLU A 26 -9.25 19.73 -7.04
C GLU A 26 -10.35 18.65 -6.84
N ARG A 27 -10.08 17.41 -7.29
CA ARG A 27 -10.96 16.26 -7.14
C ARG A 27 -10.97 15.72 -5.72
N GLU A 28 -9.84 15.66 -5.04
CA GLU A 28 -9.74 15.34 -3.60
C GLU A 28 -10.44 16.38 -2.73
N LYS A 29 -10.30 17.67 -3.06
CA LYS A 29 -11.06 18.75 -2.40
C LYS A 29 -12.57 18.63 -2.63
N ARG A 30 -13.01 18.25 -3.83
CA ARG A 30 -14.44 18.01 -4.13
C ARG A 30 -14.99 16.76 -3.45
N LEU A 31 -14.23 15.68 -3.39
CA LEU A 31 -14.57 14.46 -2.66
C LEU A 31 -14.64 14.72 -1.14
N SER A 32 -13.71 15.52 -0.61
CA SER A 32 -13.75 15.99 0.78
C SER A 32 -15.02 16.80 1.07
N LEU A 33 -15.43 17.71 0.18
CA LEU A 33 -16.65 18.51 0.35
C LEU A 33 -17.95 17.67 0.28
N LEU A 34 -17.99 16.64 -0.57
CA LEU A 34 -19.13 15.72 -0.68
C LEU A 34 -19.33 14.87 0.58
N LEU A 35 -18.24 14.47 1.25
CA LEU A 35 -18.31 13.75 2.52
C LEU A 35 -18.92 14.58 3.67
N HIS A 36 -19.01 15.90 3.52
CA HIS A 36 -19.57 16.80 4.54
C HIS A 36 -21.05 17.19 4.28
N SER A 37 -21.68 16.76 3.16
CA SER A 37 -22.98 17.30 2.74
C SER A 37 -24.18 16.34 2.71
N HIS A 38 -24.06 15.07 3.08
CA HIS A 38 -25.20 14.15 3.02
C HIS A 38 -26.04 14.17 4.31
N SER A 39 -27.09 15.00 4.27
CA SER A 39 -28.28 14.91 5.13
C SER A 39 -29.35 14.04 4.44
N SER A 40 -30.03 13.21 5.24
CA SER A 40 -30.99 12.15 4.91
C SER A 40 -32.11 12.47 3.91
N THR A 41 -32.52 11.44 3.14
CA THR A 41 -33.91 10.94 3.11
C THR A 41 -33.94 9.44 2.74
N ALA A 42 -34.41 8.59 3.66
CA ALA A 42 -34.43 7.13 3.54
C ALA A 42 -35.74 6.57 2.94
N ARG A 43 -35.67 5.37 2.36
CA ARG A 43 -36.82 4.47 2.18
C ARG A 43 -36.34 3.02 2.40
N PRO A 44 -36.97 2.22 3.29
CA PRO A 44 -36.45 0.90 3.63
C PRO A 44 -36.83 -0.16 2.57
N ARG A 45 -35.91 -1.06 2.24
CA ARG A 45 -36.19 -2.30 1.50
C ARG A 45 -36.09 -3.51 2.44
N GLU A 46 -36.96 -4.48 2.17
CA GLU A 46 -37.18 -5.70 2.97
C GLU A 46 -35.99 -6.66 3.03
N PRO A 47 -35.89 -7.50 4.08
CA PRO A 47 -34.70 -8.29 4.37
C PRO A 47 -34.62 -9.56 3.51
N THR A 48 -33.56 -9.70 2.74
CA THR A 48 -33.19 -10.97 2.10
C THR A 48 -32.41 -11.84 3.08
N MET A 49 -32.74 -13.14 3.09
CA MET A 49 -32.37 -14.16 4.05
C MET A 49 -30.88 -14.21 4.44
N ASP A 50 -30.68 -14.24 5.75
CA ASP A 50 -29.42 -14.41 6.44
C ASP A 50 -28.81 -15.81 6.18
N SER A 51 -27.67 -15.81 5.50
CA SER A 51 -26.73 -16.93 5.43
C SER A 51 -25.32 -16.44 5.75
N ARG A 52 -25.17 -15.52 6.71
CA ARG A 52 -23.85 -15.20 7.29
C ARG A 52 -23.59 -16.14 8.45
N ALA A 53 -23.22 -17.38 8.14
CA ALA A 53 -22.37 -18.12 9.07
C ALA A 53 -21.15 -17.23 9.34
N GLN A 54 -20.97 -16.77 10.59
CA GLN A 54 -19.93 -15.81 10.99
C GLN A 54 -18.56 -16.27 10.49
N TYR A 55 -18.14 -15.75 9.33
CA TYR A 55 -16.83 -15.97 8.78
C TYR A 55 -15.83 -15.20 9.65
N ASN A 56 -15.00 -15.93 10.39
CA ASN A 56 -14.12 -15.35 11.39
C ASN A 56 -12.72 -15.98 11.25
N PRO A 57 -11.89 -15.51 10.29
CA PRO A 57 -10.53 -16.02 10.13
C PRO A 57 -9.76 -15.73 11.42
N ARG A 58 -8.92 -16.63 11.95
CA ARG A 58 -8.21 -16.40 13.22
C ARG A 58 -6.69 -16.51 13.11
N THR A 59 -6.17 -17.14 12.06
CA THR A 59 -4.72 -17.27 11.85
C THR A 59 -4.22 -16.45 10.66
N VAL A 60 -2.91 -16.23 10.58
CA VAL A 60 -2.25 -15.54 9.46
C VAL A 60 -2.63 -16.16 8.11
N GLU A 61 -2.68 -17.50 8.03
CA GLU A 61 -3.05 -18.23 6.82
C GLU A 61 -4.51 -18.03 6.43
N GLU A 62 -5.41 -17.91 7.42
CA GLU A 62 -6.83 -17.69 7.17
C GLU A 62 -7.11 -16.26 6.71
N VAL A 63 -6.45 -15.27 7.32
CA VAL A 63 -6.49 -13.88 6.86
C VAL A 63 -5.89 -13.76 5.46
N PHE A 64 -4.78 -14.43 5.19
CA PHE A 64 -4.21 -14.47 3.84
C PHE A 64 -5.11 -15.19 2.82
N ARG A 65 -5.83 -16.23 3.24
CA ARG A 65 -6.83 -16.92 2.40
C ARG A 65 -8.00 -15.99 2.07
N ASP A 66 -8.50 -15.24 3.05
CA ASP A 66 -9.51 -14.19 2.86
C ASP A 66 -9.01 -13.15 1.84
N PHE A 67 -7.80 -12.60 2.06
CA PHE A 67 -7.15 -11.64 1.16
C PHE A 67 -7.09 -12.18 -0.28
N LYS A 68 -6.62 -13.41 -0.47
CA LYS A 68 -6.54 -14.04 -1.80
C LYS A 68 -7.89 -14.17 -2.48
N GLY A 69 -8.92 -14.58 -1.73
CA GLY A 69 -10.27 -14.74 -2.26
C GLY A 69 -10.81 -13.41 -2.78
N ARG A 70 -10.75 -12.36 -1.94
CA ARG A 70 -11.18 -11.01 -2.32
C ARG A 70 -10.37 -10.46 -3.50
N ARG A 71 -9.05 -10.63 -3.48
CA ARG A 71 -8.14 -10.25 -4.57
C ARG A 71 -8.51 -10.94 -5.88
N ALA A 72 -8.86 -12.22 -5.86
CA ALA A 72 -9.28 -12.95 -7.05
C ALA A 72 -10.57 -12.39 -7.65
N GLY A 73 -11.57 -12.09 -6.81
CA GLY A 73 -12.81 -11.43 -7.24
C GLY A 73 -12.56 -10.07 -7.89
N LEU A 74 -11.71 -9.25 -7.27
CA LEU A 74 -11.35 -7.93 -7.80
C LEU A 74 -10.56 -8.00 -9.12
N ILE A 75 -9.61 -8.95 -9.24
CA ILE A 75 -8.91 -9.20 -10.49
C ILE A 75 -9.91 -9.62 -11.57
N LYS A 76 -10.88 -10.49 -11.23
CA LYS A 76 -11.91 -10.92 -12.17
C LYS A 76 -12.71 -9.73 -12.69
N ALA A 77 -13.18 -8.84 -11.81
CA ALA A 77 -13.90 -7.61 -12.17
C ALA A 77 -13.10 -6.72 -13.13
N LEU A 78 -11.81 -6.54 -12.86
CA LEU A 78 -10.94 -5.62 -13.62
C LEU A 78 -10.26 -6.25 -14.83
N THR A 79 -10.53 -7.53 -15.11
CA THR A 79 -9.92 -8.24 -16.26
C THR A 79 -10.94 -9.07 -17.03
N THR A 80 -11.39 -10.18 -16.45
CA THR A 80 -12.23 -11.17 -17.13
C THR A 80 -13.65 -10.64 -17.35
N ASP A 81 -14.18 -9.93 -16.36
CA ASP A 81 -15.56 -9.41 -16.35
C ASP A 81 -15.57 -7.89 -16.58
N VAL A 82 -14.54 -7.33 -17.22
CA VAL A 82 -14.32 -5.87 -17.31
C VAL A 82 -15.48 -5.12 -17.98
N GLU A 83 -16.11 -5.73 -19.00
CA GLU A 83 -17.25 -5.12 -19.68
C GLU A 83 -18.48 -5.03 -18.76
N ASP A 84 -18.75 -6.07 -17.97
CA ASP A 84 -19.86 -6.09 -17.01
C ASP A 84 -19.60 -5.08 -15.88
N PHE A 85 -18.39 -5.09 -15.32
CA PHE A 85 -17.95 -4.11 -14.34
C PHE A 85 -18.08 -2.66 -14.83
N TYR A 86 -17.63 -2.38 -16.06
CA TYR A 86 -17.73 -1.05 -16.69
C TYR A 86 -19.18 -0.59 -16.82
N ASN A 87 -20.06 -1.47 -17.28
CA ASN A 87 -21.49 -1.18 -17.46
C ASN A 87 -22.22 -0.94 -16.13
N GLN A 88 -21.82 -1.63 -15.06
CA GLN A 88 -22.39 -1.41 -13.72
C GLN A 88 -21.97 -0.07 -13.11
N CYS A 89 -20.77 0.44 -13.45
CA CYS A 89 -20.21 1.71 -12.98
C CYS A 89 -20.80 2.95 -13.68
N ASP A 90 -22.12 3.08 -13.69
CA ASP A 90 -22.84 4.17 -14.33
C ASP A 90 -22.60 5.53 -13.60
N PRO A 91 -22.03 6.56 -14.26
CA PRO A 91 -21.77 7.88 -13.66
C PRO A 91 -23.03 8.65 -13.27
N ASP A 92 -24.19 8.30 -13.83
CA ASP A 92 -25.47 8.94 -13.50
C ASP A 92 -26.11 8.35 -12.23
N LYS A 93 -25.53 7.27 -11.68
CA LYS A 93 -25.92 6.72 -10.38
C LYS A 93 -25.22 7.43 -9.23
N GLU A 94 -25.72 7.19 -8.02
CA GLU A 94 -25.04 7.55 -6.78
C GLU A 94 -23.60 6.99 -6.72
N ASN A 95 -22.78 7.50 -5.80
CA ASN A 95 -21.37 7.12 -5.74
C ASN A 95 -21.24 5.63 -5.38
N LEU A 96 -20.68 4.84 -6.30
CA LEU A 96 -20.54 3.39 -6.18
C LEU A 96 -19.15 3.00 -5.67
N CYS A 97 -19.08 1.80 -5.11
CA CYS A 97 -17.88 1.13 -4.63
C CYS A 97 -17.71 -0.22 -5.34
N LEU A 98 -16.46 -0.70 -5.45
CA LEU A 98 -16.17 -2.08 -5.87
C LEU A 98 -15.78 -2.92 -4.66
N TYR A 99 -16.51 -4.01 -4.44
CA TYR A 99 -16.28 -4.96 -3.36
C TYR A 99 -15.73 -6.29 -3.89
N GLY A 100 -14.77 -6.86 -3.17
CA GLY A 100 -14.30 -8.23 -3.33
C GLY A 100 -14.68 -9.09 -2.13
N PHE A 101 -15.10 -10.32 -2.39
CA PHE A 101 -15.53 -11.28 -1.37
C PHE A 101 -14.56 -12.47 -1.24
N PRO A 102 -14.45 -13.10 -0.06
CA PRO A 102 -13.61 -14.29 0.14
C PRO A 102 -14.01 -15.48 -0.74
N SER A 103 -15.24 -15.47 -1.26
CA SER A 103 -15.79 -16.43 -2.23
C SER A 103 -15.33 -16.20 -3.67
N GLU A 104 -14.35 -15.32 -3.89
CA GLU A 104 -13.82 -14.94 -5.21
C GLU A 104 -14.86 -14.25 -6.11
N GLN A 105 -15.94 -13.76 -5.51
CA GLN A 105 -16.94 -12.92 -6.16
C GLN A 105 -16.61 -11.44 -5.99
N TRP A 106 -17.20 -10.62 -6.85
CA TRP A 106 -17.14 -9.17 -6.77
C TRP A 106 -18.54 -8.57 -6.89
N GLU A 107 -18.72 -7.35 -6.41
CA GLU A 107 -19.99 -6.60 -6.50
C GLU A 107 -19.72 -5.10 -6.62
N VAL A 108 -20.53 -4.41 -7.41
CA VAL A 108 -20.60 -2.95 -7.43
C VAL A 108 -21.85 -2.52 -6.67
N ASN A 109 -21.68 -1.83 -5.55
CA ASN A 109 -22.79 -1.42 -4.70
C ASN A 109 -22.50 -0.06 -4.01
N LEU A 110 -23.52 0.50 -3.37
CA LEU A 110 -23.39 1.66 -2.50
C LEU A 110 -22.53 1.33 -1.26
N PRO A 111 -21.92 2.34 -0.61
CA PRO A 111 -21.23 2.15 0.67
C PRO A 111 -22.18 1.58 1.73
N ALA A 112 -21.61 1.02 2.82
CA ALA A 112 -22.43 0.41 3.84
C ALA A 112 -23.25 1.49 4.59
N GLU A 113 -24.54 1.23 4.82
CA GLU A 113 -25.40 2.15 5.57
C GLU A 113 -25.15 2.09 7.09
N GLU A 114 -24.54 1.02 7.59
CA GLU A 114 -24.32 0.78 9.02
C GLU A 114 -23.22 1.69 9.60
N VAL A 115 -23.49 2.28 10.77
CA VAL A 115 -22.57 3.20 11.46
C VAL A 115 -22.26 2.69 12.87
N PRO A 116 -20.99 2.33 13.20
CA PRO A 116 -19.84 2.22 12.30
C PRO A 116 -19.87 0.93 11.46
N PRO A 117 -19.31 0.92 10.25
CA PRO A 117 -19.23 -0.29 9.43
C PRO A 117 -18.32 -1.34 10.08
N GLU A 118 -18.63 -2.62 9.88
CA GLU A 118 -17.86 -3.72 10.46
C GLU A 118 -16.45 -3.87 9.85
N LEU A 119 -16.29 -3.55 8.57
CA LEU A 119 -15.05 -3.66 7.82
C LEU A 119 -14.64 -2.29 7.25
N PRO A 120 -13.34 -2.06 6.97
CA PRO A 120 -12.91 -0.89 6.20
C PRO A 120 -13.68 -0.77 4.88
N GLU A 121 -14.12 0.44 4.55
CA GLU A 121 -14.84 0.69 3.31
C GLU A 121 -13.88 0.87 2.12
N PRO A 122 -14.24 0.37 0.92
CA PRO A 122 -13.51 0.64 -0.30
C PRO A 122 -13.69 2.10 -0.74
N VAL A 123 -12.97 2.50 -1.79
CA VAL A 123 -13.09 3.86 -2.34
C VAL A 123 -14.49 4.12 -2.91
N LEU A 124 -15.06 5.24 -2.52
CA LEU A 124 -16.39 5.70 -2.95
C LEU A 124 -16.31 6.53 -4.22
N GLY A 125 -17.24 6.32 -5.15
CA GLY A 125 -17.40 7.13 -6.35
C GLY A 125 -16.49 6.70 -7.51
N ILE A 126 -16.24 5.40 -7.65
CA ILE A 126 -15.44 4.88 -8.78
C ILE A 126 -16.09 5.17 -10.14
N ASN A 127 -17.42 5.21 -10.18
CA ASN A 127 -18.21 5.52 -11.37
C ASN A 127 -18.07 6.97 -11.83
N PHE A 128 -17.82 7.91 -10.92
CA PHE A 128 -17.77 9.35 -11.25
C PHE A 128 -16.68 9.71 -12.27
N ALA A 129 -15.53 9.04 -12.23
CA ALA A 129 -14.41 9.33 -13.13
C ALA A 129 -14.34 8.42 -14.36
N ARG A 130 -15.28 7.47 -14.52
CA ARG A 130 -15.23 6.46 -15.59
C ARG A 130 -15.12 7.10 -16.97
N ASP A 131 -15.98 8.08 -17.26
CA ASP A 131 -16.06 8.72 -18.58
C ASP A 131 -15.12 9.94 -18.72
N GLY A 132 -14.45 10.33 -17.64
CA GLY A 132 -13.55 11.49 -17.58
C GLY A 132 -12.09 11.20 -17.95
N MET A 133 -11.74 9.93 -18.23
CA MET A 133 -10.37 9.50 -18.53
C MET A 133 -10.37 8.28 -19.46
N GLN A 134 -9.19 7.87 -19.95
CA GLN A 134 -9.09 6.63 -20.73
C GLN A 134 -9.44 5.44 -19.84
N GLU A 135 -10.20 4.48 -20.39
CA GLU A 135 -10.64 3.28 -19.67
C GLU A 135 -9.49 2.55 -18.96
N LYS A 136 -8.35 2.37 -19.63
CA LYS A 136 -7.15 1.75 -19.02
C LYS A 136 -6.62 2.51 -17.79
N ASP A 137 -6.72 3.84 -17.81
CA ASP A 137 -6.24 4.70 -16.73
C ASP A 137 -7.25 4.66 -15.57
N TRP A 138 -8.55 4.60 -15.88
CA TRP A 138 -9.61 4.40 -14.91
C TRP A 138 -9.49 3.03 -14.21
N LEU A 139 -9.32 1.95 -14.97
CA LEU A 139 -9.10 0.60 -14.43
C LEU A 139 -7.84 0.54 -13.55
N SER A 140 -6.77 1.23 -13.95
CA SER A 140 -5.55 1.35 -13.15
C SER A 140 -5.80 2.07 -11.83
N LEU A 141 -6.57 3.15 -11.84
CA LEU A 141 -6.96 3.89 -10.64
C LEU A 141 -7.79 3.01 -9.69
N VAL A 142 -8.80 2.31 -10.22
CA VAL A 142 -9.62 1.39 -9.42
C VAL A 142 -8.78 0.27 -8.83
N ALA A 143 -7.80 -0.26 -9.58
CA ALA A 143 -6.89 -1.29 -9.11
C ALA A 143 -6.05 -0.83 -7.91
N VAL A 144 -5.44 0.36 -7.96
CA VAL A 144 -4.63 0.91 -6.86
C VAL A 144 -5.45 1.10 -5.58
N HIS A 145 -6.67 1.61 -5.71
CA HIS A 145 -7.57 1.74 -4.57
C HIS A 145 -8.02 0.37 -4.02
N SER A 146 -8.22 -0.60 -4.90
CA SER A 146 -8.57 -1.98 -4.51
C SER A 146 -7.42 -2.65 -3.74
N ASP A 147 -6.18 -2.47 -4.18
CA ASP A 147 -4.97 -2.95 -3.48
C ASP A 147 -4.89 -2.35 -2.06
N SER A 148 -5.12 -1.04 -1.93
CA SER A 148 -5.11 -0.34 -0.64
C SER A 148 -6.22 -0.84 0.30
N TRP A 149 -7.42 -1.06 -0.24
CA TRP A 149 -8.55 -1.59 0.52
C TRP A 149 -8.31 -3.02 1.03
N LEU A 150 -7.72 -3.89 0.20
CA LEU A 150 -7.37 -5.24 0.60
C LEU A 150 -6.36 -5.28 1.75
N LEU A 151 -5.35 -4.40 1.72
CA LEU A 151 -4.41 -4.25 2.83
C LEU A 151 -5.13 -3.79 4.10
N ALA A 152 -6.02 -2.81 3.99
CA ALA A 152 -6.81 -2.33 5.13
C ALA A 152 -7.64 -3.45 5.77
N ILE A 153 -8.30 -4.29 4.97
CA ILE A 153 -9.07 -5.45 5.47
C ILE A 153 -8.15 -6.47 6.14
N ALA A 154 -7.04 -6.84 5.50
CA ALA A 154 -6.12 -7.84 6.03
C ALA A 154 -5.55 -7.44 7.40
N TYR A 155 -5.18 -6.16 7.56
CA TYR A 155 -4.66 -5.63 8.82
C TYR A 155 -5.74 -5.32 9.85
N TYR A 156 -6.97 -4.98 9.43
CA TYR A 156 -8.12 -4.92 10.33
C TYR A 156 -8.35 -6.27 11.01
N PHE A 157 -8.34 -7.36 10.23
CA PHE A 157 -8.44 -8.71 10.76
C PHE A 157 -7.23 -9.06 11.65
N GLY A 158 -6.01 -8.75 11.21
CA GLY A 158 -4.82 -8.95 12.06
C GLY A 158 -4.94 -8.27 13.43
N ALA A 159 -5.40 -7.02 13.48
CA ALA A 159 -5.64 -6.31 14.73
C ALA A 159 -6.78 -6.94 15.56
N ARG A 160 -7.90 -7.28 14.91
CA ARG A 160 -9.06 -7.91 15.56
C ARG A 160 -8.74 -9.27 16.17
N PHE A 161 -7.78 -10.01 15.60
CA PHE A 161 -7.38 -11.34 16.05
C PHE A 161 -6.09 -11.35 16.89
N GLY A 162 -5.55 -10.17 17.22
CA GLY A 162 -4.42 -10.05 18.13
C GLY A 162 -3.06 -10.43 17.53
N PHE A 163 -2.86 -10.21 16.23
CA PHE A 163 -1.58 -10.49 15.57
C PHE A 163 -0.45 -9.65 16.16
N ASP A 164 0.63 -10.32 16.54
CA ASP A 164 1.83 -9.68 17.05
C ASP A 164 2.72 -9.13 15.91
N LYS A 165 3.92 -8.62 16.25
CA LYS A 165 4.87 -8.09 15.27
C LYS A 165 5.30 -9.15 14.24
N SER A 166 5.47 -10.40 14.67
CA SER A 166 5.91 -11.51 13.83
C SER A 166 4.80 -11.96 12.87
N ASP A 167 3.55 -12.02 13.34
CA ASP A 167 2.37 -12.36 12.55
C ASP A 167 2.12 -11.32 11.46
N ARG A 168 2.17 -10.03 11.79
CA ARG A 168 2.02 -8.94 10.82
C ARG A 168 3.10 -8.97 9.75
N LYS A 169 4.37 -9.20 10.15
CA LYS A 169 5.49 -9.36 9.21
C LYS A 169 5.28 -10.56 8.28
N ARG A 170 4.81 -11.68 8.83
CA ARG A 170 4.53 -12.90 8.07
C ARG A 170 3.40 -12.68 7.06
N LEU A 171 2.29 -12.06 7.49
CA LEU A 171 1.17 -11.71 6.62
C LEU A 171 1.61 -10.79 5.47
N PHE A 172 2.39 -9.75 5.78
CA PHE A 172 2.92 -8.82 4.79
C PHE A 172 3.77 -9.51 3.73
N ASN A 173 4.67 -10.40 4.15
CA ASN A 173 5.51 -11.16 3.23
C ASN A 173 4.67 -12.03 2.29
N MET A 174 3.67 -12.74 2.81
CA MET A 174 2.76 -13.56 2.00
C MET A 174 1.96 -12.73 0.99
N ILE A 175 1.50 -11.53 1.39
CA ILE A 175 0.79 -10.61 0.49
C ILE A 175 1.71 -10.14 -0.64
N ASN A 176 2.95 -9.76 -0.34
CA ASN A 176 3.91 -9.24 -1.31
C ASN A 176 4.54 -10.31 -2.22
N GLU A 177 4.33 -11.60 -1.95
CA GLU A 177 4.67 -12.66 -2.89
C GLU A 177 3.76 -12.68 -4.12
N LEU A 178 2.62 -11.99 -4.05
CA LEU A 178 1.66 -11.87 -5.15
C LEU A 178 1.85 -10.53 -5.87
N PRO A 179 1.69 -10.47 -7.21
CA PRO A 179 1.60 -9.18 -7.87
C PRO A 179 0.37 -8.41 -7.37
N SER A 180 0.48 -7.10 -7.24
CA SER A 180 -0.66 -6.24 -6.97
C SER A 180 -1.73 -6.36 -8.07
N ILE A 181 -2.97 -6.01 -7.77
CA ILE A 181 -4.04 -5.94 -8.77
C ILE A 181 -3.62 -4.94 -9.86
N PHE A 182 -3.04 -3.81 -9.47
CA PHE A 182 -2.50 -2.84 -10.40
C PHE A 182 -1.48 -3.43 -11.37
N GLU A 183 -0.51 -4.22 -10.89
CA GLU A 183 0.49 -4.86 -11.75
C GLU A 183 -0.11 -5.91 -12.69
N VAL A 184 -1.18 -6.58 -12.27
CA VAL A 184 -1.93 -7.53 -13.10
C VAL A 184 -2.68 -6.77 -14.20
N VAL A 185 -3.43 -5.73 -13.85
CA VAL A 185 -4.26 -4.92 -14.77
C VAL A 185 -3.39 -4.18 -15.80
N THR A 186 -2.26 -3.62 -15.37
CA THR A 186 -1.33 -2.91 -16.28
C THR A 186 -0.36 -3.83 -17.02
N GLY A 187 -0.34 -5.13 -16.69
CA GLY A 187 0.53 -6.12 -17.31
C GLY A 187 2.00 -6.02 -16.92
N THR A 188 2.36 -5.20 -15.93
CA THR A 188 3.74 -5.05 -15.45
C THR A 188 4.24 -6.28 -14.68
N ALA A 189 3.34 -7.08 -14.11
CA ALA A 189 3.67 -8.35 -13.43
C ALA A 189 4.44 -9.33 -14.32
N LYS A 190 4.12 -9.39 -15.62
CA LYS A 190 4.78 -10.27 -16.60
C LYS A 190 6.23 -9.85 -16.90
N LYS A 191 6.58 -8.58 -16.66
CA LYS A 191 7.91 -8.03 -16.95
C LYS A 191 8.92 -8.40 -15.87
N GLN A 192 8.52 -8.39 -14.59
CA GLN A 192 9.40 -8.72 -13.47
C GLN A 192 9.80 -10.21 -13.40
N VAL A 193 8.91 -11.13 -13.79
CA VAL A 193 9.23 -12.58 -13.84
C VAL A 193 10.29 -12.90 -14.91
N LYS A 194 10.28 -12.14 -16.02
CA LYS A 194 11.24 -12.29 -17.12
C LYS A 194 12.63 -11.73 -16.78
N GLU A 195 12.72 -10.74 -15.89
CA GLU A 195 13.99 -10.17 -15.41
C GLU A 195 14.59 -10.96 -14.23
N LYS A 196 13.76 -11.54 -13.34
CA LYS A 196 14.25 -12.43 -12.27
C LYS A 196 14.81 -13.77 -12.77
N SER A 197 14.38 -14.22 -13.96
CA SER A 197 14.84 -15.47 -14.58
C SER A 197 16.09 -15.32 -15.46
N SER A 198 16.56 -14.08 -15.71
CA SER A 198 17.75 -13.81 -16.53
C SER A 198 19.05 -13.59 -15.72
N VAL A 199 18.98 -13.58 -14.38
CA VAL A 199 20.15 -13.36 -13.49
C VAL A 199 20.46 -14.60 -12.65
N SER A 200 20.71 -15.73 -13.31
CA SER A 200 21.38 -16.86 -12.69
C SER A 200 21.91 -17.80 -13.77
N ASN A 201 23.12 -17.52 -14.30
CA ASN A 201 23.98 -18.51 -14.94
C ASN A 201 25.33 -17.91 -15.34
N HIS A 202 26.28 -17.82 -14.41
CA HIS A 202 27.71 -17.85 -14.74
C HIS A 202 28.52 -18.46 -13.59
N SER A 203 28.85 -19.75 -13.70
CA SER A 203 30.21 -20.26 -13.51
C SER A 203 30.22 -21.78 -13.62
N GLY A 204 30.88 -22.30 -14.65
CA GLY A 204 31.15 -23.74 -14.77
C GLY A 204 32.44 -24.01 -15.53
N SER A 205 33.39 -24.67 -14.86
CA SER A 205 34.38 -25.63 -15.41
C SER A 205 35.31 -26.09 -14.27
N LYS A 206 35.12 -27.26 -13.63
CA LYS A 206 35.49 -28.66 -13.97
C LYS A 206 37.00 -28.96 -14.13
N SER A 207 37.52 -29.91 -13.31
CA SER A 207 38.18 -31.21 -13.68
C SER A 207 38.66 -31.96 -12.39
N LYS A 208 38.10 -33.12 -11.99
CA LYS A 208 38.53 -34.55 -12.18
C LYS A 208 39.96 -34.87 -11.64
N SER A 209 40.30 -35.94 -10.89
CA SER A 209 39.86 -37.36 -10.84
C SER A 209 40.62 -38.18 -9.74
N SER A 210 39.96 -39.19 -9.11
CA SER A 210 40.47 -40.54 -8.67
C SER A 210 41.55 -40.66 -7.55
N SER A 211 41.64 -41.63 -6.61
CA SER A 211 40.85 -42.77 -6.11
C SER A 211 41.50 -43.35 -4.80
N LYS A 212 40.73 -44.18 -4.06
CA LYS A 212 41.12 -45.38 -3.25
C LYS A 212 41.66 -45.31 -1.76
N VAL A 213 40.81 -45.89 -0.88
CA VAL A 213 41.00 -46.82 0.29
C VAL A 213 41.86 -46.47 1.53
N GLN A 214 41.23 -46.62 2.72
CA GLN A 214 41.64 -47.34 3.98
C GLN A 214 41.07 -46.57 5.20
N ARG A 215 40.03 -47.01 5.91
CA ARG A 215 39.86 -48.08 6.95
C ARG A 215 40.64 -47.84 8.26
N ALA A 216 39.85 -47.81 9.36
CA ALA A 216 40.19 -47.95 10.79
C ALA A 216 40.74 -46.66 11.46
N SER A 217 40.36 -46.21 12.67
CA SER A 217 39.71 -46.85 13.82
C SER A 217 39.13 -45.76 14.75
N GLU A 218 37.94 -45.98 15.31
CA GLU A 218 37.53 -45.47 16.65
C GLU A 218 38.24 -46.32 17.73
N PRO A 219 38.36 -45.93 19.04
CA PRO A 219 37.23 -45.47 19.86
C PRO A 219 37.52 -44.46 21.01
N GLN A 220 36.51 -43.72 21.48
CA GLN A 220 35.87 -43.94 22.79
C GLN A 220 35.01 -42.74 23.25
N VAL A 221 33.75 -43.09 23.51
CA VAL A 221 32.67 -42.32 24.15
C VAL A 221 32.71 -42.53 25.66
N LYS A 222 32.36 -41.49 26.44
CA LYS A 222 31.59 -41.52 27.72
C LYS A 222 31.24 -40.07 28.11
N GLN A 223 30.00 -39.59 27.95
CA GLN A 223 28.85 -39.65 28.90
C GLN A 223 29.21 -39.01 30.28
N THR A 224 28.51 -38.04 30.88
CA THR A 224 27.03 -37.83 31.04
C THR A 224 26.67 -36.53 31.78
N LYS A 225 25.46 -35.99 31.48
CA LYS A 225 24.40 -35.37 32.33
C LYS A 225 24.54 -33.99 33.04
N ALA A 226 23.71 -33.05 32.55
CA ALA A 226 22.59 -32.30 33.18
C ALA A 226 22.74 -31.54 34.52
N LEU A 227 22.33 -30.25 34.52
CA LEU A 227 21.22 -29.62 35.29
C LEU A 227 21.32 -28.06 35.28
N GLU A 228 20.22 -27.38 34.91
CA GLU A 228 19.89 -25.95 35.23
C GLU A 228 19.28 -25.86 36.65
N PRO A 229 18.88 -24.70 37.29
CA PRO A 229 18.54 -23.37 36.70
C PRO A 229 18.76 -22.06 37.55
N LYS A 230 18.37 -20.93 36.94
CA LYS A 230 17.59 -19.75 37.44
C LYS A 230 18.19 -18.33 37.54
N ASP A 231 17.45 -17.43 36.85
CA ASP A 231 16.97 -16.06 37.15
C ASP A 231 17.93 -15.00 37.71
N GLU A 232 18.15 -13.90 36.96
CA GLU A 232 17.99 -12.48 37.42
C GLU A 232 17.64 -11.57 36.21
N GLU A 233 16.66 -10.69 36.39
CA GLU A 233 16.12 -9.69 35.45
C GLU A 233 16.88 -8.33 35.50
N GLU A 234 16.60 -7.50 34.50
CA GLU A 234 16.81 -6.03 34.38
C GLU A 234 18.16 -5.52 33.86
N GLU A 235 18.18 -5.11 32.58
CA GLU A 235 18.47 -3.71 32.19
C GLU A 235 18.01 -3.45 30.75
N LEU A 236 17.10 -2.48 30.62
CA LEU A 236 16.72 -1.80 29.38
C LEU A 236 17.91 -0.94 28.94
N ASP A 237 18.38 -1.12 27.72
CA ASP A 237 18.99 -0.02 26.97
C ASP A 237 18.38 0.03 25.58
N GLU A 238 17.73 1.16 25.34
CA GLU A 238 17.07 1.58 24.10
C GLU A 238 18.17 2.03 23.13
N GLU A 239 18.39 1.27 22.07
CA GLU A 239 18.99 1.79 20.84
C GLU A 239 18.01 1.56 19.68
N ASP A 240 16.98 2.40 19.68
CA ASP A 240 16.28 2.80 18.47
C ASP A 240 17.27 3.57 17.58
N GLU A 241 17.85 2.92 16.57
CA GLU A 241 18.36 3.63 15.41
C GLU A 241 17.39 3.42 14.24
N ASP A 242 16.55 4.43 14.11
CA ASP A 242 15.68 4.75 12.99
C ASP A 242 16.43 4.72 11.65
N GLU A 243 16.33 3.60 10.92
CA GLU A 243 16.57 3.58 9.47
C GLU A 243 15.30 4.04 8.71
N HIS A 244 14.60 5.04 9.23
CA HIS A 244 13.60 5.80 8.50
C HIS A 244 14.31 6.96 7.85
N GLY A 245 14.60 6.88 6.54
CA GLY A 245 15.28 7.93 5.78
C GLY A 245 14.82 9.34 6.16
N GLU A 246 15.61 9.99 7.01
CA GLU A 246 15.27 11.25 7.65
C GLU A 246 15.29 12.34 6.59
N THR A 247 14.12 12.88 6.28
CA THR A 247 14.04 14.02 5.36
C THR A 247 14.60 15.25 6.06
N LEU A 248 15.88 15.53 5.82
CA LEU A 248 16.59 16.66 6.42
C LEU A 248 16.26 17.98 5.73
N CYS A 249 16.13 19.05 6.51
CA CYS A 249 15.96 20.38 5.95
C CYS A 249 17.22 20.82 5.17
N GLY A 250 17.07 21.12 3.88
CA GLY A 250 18.17 21.56 3.02
C GLY A 250 18.81 22.92 3.38
N ALA A 251 18.33 23.60 4.43
CA ALA A 251 18.89 24.84 4.95
C ALA A 251 19.51 24.71 6.34
N CYS A 252 18.88 23.99 7.28
CA CYS A 252 19.40 23.86 8.65
C CYS A 252 19.87 22.45 9.01
N GLY A 253 19.61 21.43 8.19
CA GLY A 253 20.03 20.05 8.44
C GLY A 253 19.21 19.30 9.50
N GLU A 254 18.26 19.97 10.15
CA GLU A 254 17.41 19.38 11.19
C GLU A 254 16.29 18.50 10.62
N HIS A 255 15.80 17.57 11.45
CA HIS A 255 14.79 16.56 11.12
C HIS A 255 13.36 17.11 11.20
N TYR A 256 12.40 16.29 10.77
CA TYR A 256 10.97 16.59 10.80
C TYR A 256 10.43 16.72 12.22
N GLY A 257 10.12 17.95 12.65
CA GLY A 257 9.36 18.21 13.88
C GLY A 257 7.85 18.06 13.65
N THR A 258 7.12 17.58 14.65
CA THR A 258 5.70 17.19 14.58
C THR A 258 4.69 18.33 14.32
N ASP A 259 5.13 19.57 14.13
CA ASP A 259 4.24 20.73 13.91
C ASP A 259 4.87 21.85 13.05
N GLU A 260 5.91 21.53 12.26
CA GLU A 260 6.58 22.54 11.44
C GLU A 260 6.07 22.54 10.00
N PHE A 261 5.90 23.73 9.41
CA PHE A 261 5.55 23.86 8.01
C PHE A 261 6.78 23.66 7.12
N TRP A 262 6.66 22.81 6.09
CA TRP A 262 7.72 22.51 5.12
C TRP A 262 7.30 22.84 3.68
N ILE A 263 8.29 23.13 2.83
CA ILE A 263 8.12 23.41 1.41
C ILE A 263 9.24 22.75 0.59
N CYS A 264 8.89 22.12 -0.54
CA CYS A 264 9.82 21.47 -1.46
C CYS A 264 10.19 22.40 -2.62
N CYS A 265 11.48 22.47 -2.98
CA CYS A 265 11.97 23.24 -4.13
C CYS A 265 11.76 22.50 -5.46
N ASP A 266 11.09 23.12 -6.43
CA ASP A 266 10.83 22.51 -7.76
C ASP A 266 12.09 22.32 -8.63
N ILE A 267 13.23 22.87 -8.22
CA ILE A 267 14.49 22.79 -9.00
C ILE A 267 15.43 21.71 -8.50
N CYS A 268 15.56 21.55 -7.18
CA CYS A 268 16.50 20.61 -6.58
C CYS A 268 15.82 19.53 -5.73
N GLU A 269 14.49 19.56 -5.65
CA GLU A 269 13.64 18.57 -4.97
C GLU A 269 13.97 18.39 -3.47
N LYS A 270 14.72 19.34 -2.89
CA LYS A 270 15.03 19.37 -1.45
C LYS A 270 13.90 20.02 -0.66
N TRP A 271 13.67 19.50 0.55
CA TRP A 271 12.70 19.98 1.51
C TRP A 271 13.29 21.01 2.47
N PHE A 272 12.49 22.01 2.83
CA PHE A 272 12.90 23.10 3.72
C PHE A 272 11.81 23.44 4.71
N HIS A 273 12.16 23.72 5.97
CA HIS A 273 11.24 24.41 6.86
C HIS A 273 10.89 25.79 6.28
N GLY A 274 9.62 26.16 6.29
CA GLY A 274 9.18 27.47 5.82
C GLY A 274 9.89 28.62 6.55
N LYS A 275 10.16 28.47 7.85
CA LYS A 275 10.97 29.43 8.63
C LYS A 275 12.39 29.58 8.08
N CYS A 276 13.05 28.50 7.68
CA CYS A 276 14.41 28.50 7.16
C CYS A 276 14.54 29.19 5.79
N VAL A 277 13.45 29.24 5.02
CA VAL A 277 13.39 29.89 3.71
C VAL A 277 12.47 31.10 3.64
N LYS A 278 12.00 31.59 4.79
CA LYS A 278 11.14 32.77 4.94
C LYS A 278 9.83 32.68 4.13
N ILE A 279 9.24 31.50 4.09
CA ILE A 279 7.91 31.24 3.52
C ILE A 279 6.97 30.84 4.64
N THR A 280 5.85 31.56 4.76
CA THR A 280 4.76 31.21 5.66
C THR A 280 3.77 30.30 4.94
N PRO A 281 2.98 29.48 5.68
CA PRO A 281 1.93 28.65 5.07
C PRO A 281 1.00 29.45 4.15
N ALA A 282 0.49 30.60 4.61
CA ALA A 282 -0.37 31.49 3.82
C ALA A 282 0.29 32.00 2.52
N ARG A 283 1.62 32.18 2.53
CA ARG A 283 2.36 32.56 1.32
C ARG A 283 2.50 31.38 0.36
N ALA A 284 2.72 30.17 0.88
CA ALA A 284 2.89 28.95 0.09
C ALA A 284 1.62 28.58 -0.68
N GLU A 285 0.43 28.84 -0.14
CA GLU A 285 -0.86 28.65 -0.84
C GLU A 285 -0.92 29.35 -2.20
N HIS A 286 -0.19 30.45 -2.37
CA HIS A 286 -0.18 31.26 -3.58
C HIS A 286 1.05 31.04 -4.47
N ILE A 287 1.96 30.13 -4.08
CA ILE A 287 3.17 29.82 -4.84
C ILE A 287 2.89 28.63 -5.76
N LYS A 288 2.83 28.88 -7.07
CA LYS A 288 2.68 27.82 -8.09
C LYS A 288 3.97 27.00 -8.28
N GLN A 289 5.12 27.67 -8.20
CA GLN A 289 6.45 27.06 -8.28
C GLN A 289 7.38 27.74 -7.29
N TYR A 290 7.87 26.98 -6.32
CA TYR A 290 8.80 27.43 -5.31
C TYR A 290 10.25 27.13 -5.70
N LYS A 291 11.07 28.17 -5.71
CA LYS A 291 12.52 28.08 -5.94
C LYS A 291 13.25 28.45 -4.66
N CYS A 292 14.02 27.53 -4.10
CA CYS A 292 14.79 27.79 -2.88
C CYS A 292 15.85 28.89 -3.10
N PRO A 293 16.34 29.55 -2.05
CA PRO A 293 17.34 30.62 -2.16
C PRO A 293 18.59 30.21 -2.96
N SER A 294 19.06 28.97 -2.77
CA SER A 294 20.22 28.43 -3.49
C SER A 294 19.96 28.32 -4.99
N CYS A 295 18.80 27.81 -5.39
CA CYS A 295 18.41 27.73 -6.79
C CYS A 295 18.09 29.12 -7.36
N SER A 296 17.50 30.02 -6.58
CA SER A 296 17.13 31.37 -7.00
C SER A 296 18.36 32.21 -7.39
N ASN A 297 19.42 32.11 -6.61
CA ASN A 297 20.67 32.83 -6.84
C ASN A 297 21.57 32.19 -7.90
N ASN A 298 21.33 30.92 -8.26
CA ASN A 298 22.11 30.25 -9.30
C ASN A 298 21.64 30.68 -10.71
N LYS A 299 22.35 31.64 -11.31
CA LYS A 299 22.18 32.02 -12.73
C LYS A 299 22.96 31.13 -13.70
N ARG A 300 23.62 30.06 -13.26
CA ARG A 300 24.37 29.15 -14.15
C ARG A 300 24.40 27.72 -13.62
N ALA A 301 23.75 26.82 -14.35
CA ALA A 301 24.36 25.63 -14.95
C ALA A 301 23.22 24.74 -15.49
N ARG A 302 22.90 24.95 -16.76
CA ARG A 302 22.20 23.96 -17.58
C ARG A 302 23.27 23.13 -18.28
N PRO A 303 23.19 21.80 -18.19
CA PRO A 303 23.12 20.99 -19.41
C PRO A 303 21.67 20.56 -19.68
#